data_AF-A0A7Y1V4G4-F1
#
_entry.id   AF-A0A7Y1V4G4-F1
#
_cell.length_a   1.000
_cell.length_b   1.000
_cell.length_c   1.000
_cell.angle_alpha   90.00
_cell.angle_beta   90.00
_cell.angle_gamma   90.00
#
_symmetry.space_group_name_H-M   'P 1'
#
loop_
_entity.id
_entity.type
_entity.pdbx_description
1 polymer ?
#
loop_
_entity_poly.entity_id
_entity_poly.type
_entity_poly.pdbx_seq_one_letter_code
_entity_poly.pdbx_strand_id
1 'polypeptide(L)'
;MGQEAPYSTLRLLPPPLEKVGTKYTLRASNKAVAKVAELKGMARLIPNQQILINALTIKESKDSSEIENIITSEDELYDTIHAKG
;
A
#
# COMPACT_ATOMS: atom_id res chain seq x y z
N MET A 1 1.78 -35.42 -10.81
CA MET A 1 1.32 -34.25 -11.58
C MET A 1 1.89 -33.01 -10.90
N GLY A 2 3.15 -32.67 -11.19
CA GLY A 2 3.74 -31.41 -10.76
C GLY A 2 3.39 -30.35 -11.80
N GLN A 3 2.78 -29.25 -11.37
CA GLN A 3 2.67 -28.10 -12.27
C GLN A 3 4.09 -27.60 -12.55
N GLU A 4 4.50 -27.54 -13.82
CA GLU A 4 5.65 -26.74 -14.20
C GLU A 4 5.34 -25.30 -13.77
N ALA A 5 6.16 -24.74 -12.88
CA ALA A 5 5.95 -23.39 -12.39
C ALA A 5 5.87 -22.42 -13.60
N PRO A 6 4.73 -21.75 -13.86
CA PRO A 6 4.45 -21.14 -15.16
C PRO A 6 5.32 -19.93 -15.53
N TYR A 7 6.36 -19.61 -14.73
CA TYR A 7 7.28 -18.51 -14.97
C TYR A 7 8.70 -18.84 -14.44
N SER A 8 9.32 -19.91 -14.95
CA SER A 8 10.67 -20.35 -14.55
C SER A 8 11.78 -19.31 -14.80
N THR A 9 11.49 -18.27 -15.58
CA THR A 9 12.39 -17.14 -15.84
C THR A 9 11.66 -15.81 -15.65
N LEU A 10 11.73 -15.27 -14.43
CA LEU A 10 11.35 -13.88 -14.16
C LEU A 10 12.34 -12.94 -14.85
N ARG A 11 11.83 -11.91 -15.53
CA ARG A 11 12.69 -10.86 -16.09
C ARG A 11 13.30 -10.05 -14.94
N LEU A 12 14.59 -9.79 -15.03
CA LEU A 12 15.29 -8.96 -14.05
C LEU A 12 14.78 -7.52 -14.11
N LEU A 13 14.67 -6.89 -12.94
CA LEU A 13 14.41 -5.46 -12.80
C LEU A 13 15.73 -4.67 -12.94
N PRO A 14 15.69 -3.44 -13.47
CA PRO A 14 14.51 -2.67 -13.88
C PRO A 14 13.99 -3.02 -15.29
N PRO A 15 12.71 -2.77 -15.59
CA PRO A 15 12.21 -2.85 -16.96
C PRO A 15 12.83 -1.73 -17.83
N PRO A 16 12.87 -1.92 -19.16
CA PRO A 16 13.28 -0.86 -20.10
C PRO A 16 12.47 0.42 -19.90
N LEU A 17 13.15 1.57 -19.97
CA LEU A 17 12.56 2.88 -19.65
C LEU A 17 11.38 3.21 -20.56
N GLU A 18 11.41 2.79 -21.82
CA GLU A 18 10.35 3.03 -22.80
C GLU A 18 9.01 2.40 -22.37
N LYS A 19 9.05 1.35 -21.55
CA LYS A 19 7.85 0.67 -21.04
C LYS A 19 7.21 1.38 -19.85
N VAL A 20 7.99 2.12 -19.06
CA VAL A 20 7.53 2.75 -17.81
C VAL A 20 7.50 4.28 -17.88
N GLY A 21 8.26 4.90 -18.79
CA GLY A 21 8.37 6.34 -19.01
C GLY A 21 7.41 6.88 -20.08
N THR A 22 6.25 6.25 -20.24
CA THR A 22 5.24 6.69 -21.22
C THR A 22 4.58 8.00 -20.79
N LYS A 23 4.03 8.76 -21.75
CA LYS A 23 3.23 9.96 -21.47
C LYS A 23 2.06 9.66 -20.50
N TYR A 24 1.49 8.47 -20.56
CA TYR A 24 0.40 8.05 -19.68
C TYR A 24 0.89 7.87 -18.23
N THR A 25 1.91 7.05 -18.02
CA THR A 25 2.47 6.74 -16.69
C THR A 25 3.05 7.98 -16.02
N LEU A 26 3.74 8.85 -16.76
CA LEU A 26 4.28 10.11 -16.23
C LEU A 26 3.17 11.08 -15.81
N ARG A 27 2.08 11.18 -16.60
CA ARG A 27 0.92 12.00 -16.21
C ARG A 27 0.19 11.43 -14.99
N ALA A 28 0.05 10.11 -14.90
CA ALA A 28 -0.52 9.45 -13.73
C ALA A 28 0.35 9.68 -12.48
N SER A 29 1.67 9.55 -12.63
CA SER A 29 2.65 9.81 -11.55
C SER A 29 2.53 11.24 -11.01
N ASN A 30 2.47 12.25 -11.89
CA ASN A 30 2.28 13.63 -11.47
C ASN A 30 0.99 13.84 -10.65
N LYS A 31 -0.12 13.21 -11.06
CA LYS A 31 -1.39 13.27 -10.30
C LYS A 31 -1.27 12.59 -8.94
N ALA A 32 -0.62 11.43 -8.89
CA ALA A 32 -0.40 10.69 -7.64
C ALA A 32 0.46 11.51 -6.66
N VAL A 33 1.56 12.10 -7.13
CA VAL A 33 2.43 12.98 -6.33
C VAL A 33 1.65 14.17 -5.78
N ALA A 34 0.81 14.81 -6.59
CA ALA A 34 -0.01 15.93 -6.12
C ALA A 34 -0.95 15.51 -4.98
N LYS A 35 -1.57 14.33 -5.06
CA LYS A 35 -2.46 13.82 -4.01
C LYS A 35 -1.71 13.41 -2.74
N VAL A 36 -0.53 12.82 -2.87
CA VAL A 36 0.32 12.50 -1.71
C VAL A 36 0.80 13.79 -1.02
N ALA A 37 1.14 14.83 -1.80
CA ALA A 37 1.55 16.12 -1.25
C ALA A 37 0.39 16.82 -0.50
N GLU A 38 -0.83 16.75 -1.03
CA GLU A 38 -2.06 17.23 -0.38
C GLU A 38 -2.27 16.53 0.97
N LEU A 39 -2.24 15.19 1.00
CA LEU A 39 -2.35 14.41 2.23
C LEU A 39 -1.25 14.77 3.23
N LYS A 40 0.01 14.86 2.78
CA LYS A 40 1.13 15.29 3.63
C LYS A 40 0.91 16.69 4.21
N GLY A 41 0.28 17.58 3.46
CA GLY A 41 -0.15 18.90 3.91
C GLY A 41 -1.16 18.82 5.03
N MET A 42 -2.25 18.10 4.81
CA MET A 42 -3.35 17.94 5.76
C MET A 42 -2.91 17.22 7.04
N ALA A 43 -2.07 16.18 6.93
CA ALA A 43 -1.57 15.43 8.08
C ALA A 43 -0.79 16.31 9.07
N ARG A 44 -0.17 17.41 8.62
CA ARG A 44 0.50 18.37 9.51
C ARG A 44 -0.45 19.19 10.38
N LEU A 45 -1.73 19.26 10.02
CA LEU A 45 -2.75 19.96 10.81
C LEU A 45 -3.27 19.11 11.98
N ILE A 46 -2.99 17.80 11.98
CA ILE A 46 -3.44 16.88 13.02
C ILE A 46 -2.49 16.98 14.21
N PRO A 47 -2.97 17.32 15.43
CA PRO A 47 -2.12 17.51 16.61
C PRO A 47 -1.33 16.25 17.01
N ASN A 48 -1.95 15.07 16.87
CA ASN A 48 -1.31 13.79 17.10
C ASN A 48 -1.32 12.95 15.82
N GLN A 49 -0.22 13.00 15.07
CA GLN A 49 -0.07 12.25 13.82
C GLN A 49 -0.07 10.73 14.01
N GLN A 50 0.25 10.23 15.21
CA GLN A 50 0.27 8.79 15.49
C GLN A 50 -1.11 8.16 15.30
N ILE A 51 -2.18 8.91 15.59
CA ILE A 51 -3.56 8.44 15.39
C ILE A 51 -3.82 8.14 13.91
N LEU A 52 -3.35 9.00 13.00
CA LEU A 52 -3.50 8.80 11.56
C LEU A 52 -2.73 7.56 11.09
N ILE A 53 -1.49 7.39 11.56
CA ILE A 53 -0.65 6.24 11.19
C ILE A 53 -1.27 4.93 11.68
N ASN A 54 -1.74 4.89 12.93
CA ASN A 54 -2.37 3.70 13.50
C ASN A 54 -3.65 3.33 12.73
N ALA A 55 -4.53 4.32 12.48
CA ALA A 55 -5.77 4.08 11.75
C ALA A 55 -5.52 3.60 10.30
N LEU A 56 -4.52 4.19 9.62
CA LEU A 56 -4.14 3.76 8.27
C LEU A 56 -3.58 2.34 8.26
N THR A 57 -2.75 2.00 9.24
CA THR A 57 -2.13 0.67 9.36
C THR A 57 -3.18 -0.42 9.57
N ILE A 58 -4.17 -0.19 10.44
CA ILE A 58 -5.26 -1.14 10.68
C ILE A 58 -6.07 -1.36 9.41
N LYS A 59 -6.47 -0.26 8.76
CA LYS A 59 -7.27 -0.33 7.54
C LYS A 59 -6.54 -1.08 6.43
N GLU A 60 -5.28 -0.73 6.17
CA GLU A 60 -4.46 -1.39 5.14
C GLU A 60 -4.26 -2.89 5.45
N SER A 61 -4.00 -3.24 6.72
CA SER A 61 -3.79 -4.63 7.12
C SER A 61 -5.04 -5.48 6.92
N LYS A 62 -6.22 -4.93 7.26
CA LYS A 62 -7.50 -5.59 7.04
C LYS A 62 -7.78 -5.75 5.55
N ASP A 63 -7.75 -4.65 4.80
CA ASP A 63 -8.11 -4.62 3.38
C ASP A 63 -7.15 -5.50 2.55
N SER A 64 -5.85 -5.49 2.89
CA SER A 64 -4.86 -6.37 2.24
C SER A 64 -5.06 -7.85 2.61
N SER A 65 -5.49 -8.17 3.83
CA SER A 65 -5.72 -9.55 4.27
C SER A 65 -7.00 -10.13 3.67
N GLU A 66 -8.03 -9.31 3.46
CA GLU A 66 -9.28 -9.72 2.84
C GLU A 66 -9.08 -10.21 1.39
N ILE A 67 -8.18 -9.57 0.62
CA ILE A 67 -7.79 -10.00 -0.73
C ILE A 67 -7.24 -11.44 -0.75
N GLU A 68 -6.56 -11.86 0.32
CA GLU A 68 -5.97 -13.20 0.47
C GLU A 68 -6.93 -14.21 1.12
N ASN A 69 -8.22 -13.86 1.29
CA ASN A 69 -9.23 -14.64 2.03
C ASN A 69 -8.94 -14.83 3.53
N ILE A 70 -8.18 -13.93 4.15
CA ILE A 70 -7.96 -13.90 5.59
C ILE A 70 -8.92 -12.87 6.19
N ILE A 71 -10.00 -13.37 6.79
CA ILE A 71 -11.04 -12.51 7.38
C ILE A 71 -10.67 -12.21 8.84
N THR A 72 -10.53 -10.93 9.17
CA THR A 72 -10.32 -10.41 10.53
C THR A 72 -11.18 -9.16 10.74
N SER A 73 -11.43 -8.79 11.99
CA SER A 73 -12.21 -7.59 12.33
C SER A 73 -11.33 -6.40 12.69
N GLU A 74 -11.89 -5.18 12.61
CA GLU A 74 -11.16 -3.97 13.02
C GLU A 74 -10.82 -4.00 14.51
N ASP A 75 -11.74 -4.47 15.35
CA ASP A 75 -11.57 -4.53 16.81
C ASP A 75 -10.40 -5.45 17.21
N GLU A 76 -10.31 -6.65 16.60
CA GLU A 76 -9.18 -7.56 16.79
C GLU A 76 -7.84 -6.93 16.38
N LEU A 77 -7.83 -6.13 15.31
CA LEU A 77 -6.61 -5.43 14.87
C LEU A 77 -6.24 -4.26 15.79
N TYR A 78 -7.21 -3.51 16.32
CA TYR A 78 -6.95 -2.47 17.33
C TYR A 78 -6.28 -3.03 18.57
N ASP A 79 -6.75 -4.19 19.07
CA ASP A 79 -6.18 -4.85 20.24
C ASP A 79 -4.70 -5.24 20.03
N THR A 80 -4.33 -5.71 18.83
CA THR A 80 -2.93 -6.10 18.54
C THR A 80 -1.95 -4.92 18.54
N ILE A 81 -2.39 -3.73 18.15
CA ILE A 81 -1.56 -2.52 18.15
C ILE A 81 -1.47 -1.93 19.55
N HIS A 82 -2.54 -2.01 20.34
CA HIS A 82 -2.57 -1.51 21.72
C HIS A 82 -1.84 -2.42 22.71
N ALA A 83 -1.90 -3.74 22.54
CA ALA A 83 -1.20 -4.72 23.38
C ALA A 83 0.34 -4.69 23.24
N LYS A 84 0.88 -3.90 22.31
CA LYS A 84 2.32 -3.64 22.13
C LYS A 84 2.79 -2.29 22.72
N GLY A 85 1.95 -1.62 23.50
CA GLY A 85 2.28 -0.39 24.25
C GLY A 85 2.85 -0.66 25.63
#